data_AF-A0A1Z8T258-F1
#
_entry.id   AF-A0A1Z8T258-F1
#
_cell.length_a   1.000
_cell.length_b   1.000
_cell.length_c   1.000
_cell.angle_alpha   90.00
_cell.angle_beta   90.00
_cell.angle_gamma   90.00
#
_symmetry.space_group_name_H-M   'P 1'
#
loop_
_entity.id
_entity.type
_entity.pdbx_description
1 polymer ?
#
loop_
_entity_poly.entity_id
_entity_poly.type
_entity_poly.pdbx_seq_one_letter_code
_entity_poly.pdbx_strand_id
1 'polypeptide(L)'
;MINFIKSILTDKFKDKLKRAVNLFNNKIHPIKLYKNLILAFNQNSLEILIYPKISSYEKLNEFYWILTYYLYPIKDKIKNIYIFSELKLDRLNLNVNLSNEIKEFNELKNKFHTIDENSINTKSYNVILINDQIEENSNSYKYDKKYMIDFKENKEASETLINISQDFTDKKEVDEILKNSVSRLKNIKKEITKNKVLLCGSGPTIENFDINYENYDVMICNSIVKNRGFLNIAKPKYLMFGDPIFHPGPSKYSETFREDVRYLIEEHNTQIFTLSRDYAIYKNVFEKKYLNNFSFVPMKKINNYNTNLLENFYIKGTGNILTLLMLPIAFSLYNEIMLAGFDGRKKEENSYYWKHSNKNQYDDLLEEIKFIHSGYFKKNNFFYDQYYENHIETVNKWIDLSKINDKRIKSLTPSNIF
;
A
#
# COMPACT_ATOMS: atom_id res chain seq x y z
N MET A 1 6.46 -29.86 -35.28
CA MET A 1 6.63 -28.84 -34.22
C MET A 1 7.98 -28.95 -33.48
N ILE A 2 8.35 -30.10 -32.91
CA ILE A 2 9.70 -30.31 -32.29
C ILE A 2 10.84 -30.09 -33.29
N ASN A 3 10.67 -30.51 -34.55
CA ASN A 3 11.68 -30.33 -35.60
C ASN A 3 11.79 -28.88 -36.11
N PHE A 4 10.72 -28.08 -36.01
CA PHE A 4 10.71 -26.66 -36.35
C PHE A 4 11.38 -25.81 -35.26
N ILE A 5 11.18 -26.17 -33.99
CA ILE A 5 11.88 -25.55 -32.85
C ILE A 5 13.38 -25.88 -32.88
N LYS A 6 13.77 -27.07 -33.37
CA LYS A 6 15.17 -27.45 -33.56
C LYS A 6 15.87 -26.66 -34.69
N SER A 7 15.13 -26.12 -35.67
CA SER A 7 15.77 -25.45 -36.82
C SER A 7 16.05 -23.95 -36.61
N ILE A 8 15.48 -23.33 -35.57
CA ILE A 8 15.54 -21.86 -35.37
C ILE A 8 16.51 -21.44 -34.24
N LEU A 9 17.00 -22.37 -33.42
CA LEU A 9 17.79 -22.06 -32.21
C LEU A 9 19.25 -22.47 -32.37
N THR A 10 20.17 -21.53 -32.09
CA THR A 10 21.62 -21.74 -32.08
C THR A 10 22.01 -22.87 -31.12
N ASP A 11 23.05 -23.64 -31.46
CA ASP A 11 23.42 -24.87 -30.72
C ASP A 11 23.75 -24.59 -29.24
N LYS A 12 24.26 -23.39 -28.95
CA LYS A 12 24.54 -22.91 -27.59
C LYS A 12 23.26 -22.73 -26.74
N PHE A 13 22.12 -22.41 -27.36
CA PHE A 13 20.82 -22.32 -26.69
C PHE A 13 20.19 -23.70 -26.50
N LYS A 14 20.33 -24.59 -27.50
CA LYS A 14 19.88 -25.99 -27.39
C LYS A 14 20.54 -26.69 -26.20
N ASP A 15 21.84 -26.51 -26.00
CA ASP A 15 22.55 -27.12 -24.87
C ASP A 15 22.12 -26.55 -23.51
N LYS A 16 21.86 -25.24 -23.41
CA LYS A 16 21.30 -24.64 -22.19
C LYS A 16 19.88 -25.16 -21.90
N LEU A 17 19.04 -25.28 -22.92
CA LEU A 17 17.68 -25.80 -22.80
C LEU A 17 17.69 -27.29 -22.43
N LYS A 18 18.58 -28.09 -23.03
CA LYS A 18 18.73 -29.52 -22.74
C LYS A 18 19.23 -29.76 -21.32
N ARG A 19 20.18 -28.93 -20.84
CA ARG A 19 20.62 -28.95 -19.43
C ARG A 19 19.51 -28.53 -18.46
N ALA A 20 18.73 -27.51 -18.81
CA ALA A 20 17.59 -27.08 -18.00
C ALA A 20 16.51 -28.18 -17.95
N VAL A 21 16.15 -28.78 -19.07
CA VAL A 21 15.16 -29.87 -19.15
C VAL A 21 15.62 -31.11 -18.38
N ASN A 22 16.91 -31.47 -18.45
CA ASN A 22 17.47 -32.59 -17.68
C ASN A 22 17.56 -32.31 -16.17
N LEU A 23 17.71 -31.04 -15.76
CA LEU A 23 17.65 -30.62 -14.34
C LEU A 23 16.22 -30.71 -13.76
N PHE A 24 15.19 -30.66 -14.61
CA PHE A 24 13.77 -30.73 -14.23
C PHE A 24 13.15 -32.12 -14.49
N ASN A 25 13.88 -33.19 -14.20
CA ASN A 25 13.31 -34.54 -14.16
C ASN A 25 12.10 -34.59 -13.20
N ASN A 26 10.92 -34.78 -13.81
CA ASN A 26 9.64 -35.21 -13.23
C ASN A 26 8.79 -34.25 -12.39
N LYS A 27 8.98 -32.92 -12.40
CA LYS A 27 8.07 -32.02 -11.65
C LYS A 27 7.48 -30.81 -12.38
N ILE A 28 7.91 -30.48 -13.59
CA ILE A 28 7.37 -29.29 -14.30
C ILE A 28 7.08 -29.62 -15.77
N HIS A 29 5.81 -29.47 -16.16
CA HIS A 29 5.33 -29.74 -17.52
C HIS A 29 6.06 -28.86 -18.56
N PRO A 30 6.58 -29.40 -19.68
CA PRO A 30 7.40 -28.66 -20.65
C PRO A 30 6.69 -27.42 -21.23
N ILE A 31 5.37 -27.46 -21.36
CA ILE A 31 4.54 -26.31 -21.77
C ILE A 31 4.64 -25.15 -20.77
N LYS A 32 4.75 -25.42 -19.47
CA LYS A 32 4.87 -24.41 -18.42
C LYS A 32 6.25 -23.72 -18.47
N LEU A 33 7.30 -24.49 -18.77
CA LEU A 33 8.64 -23.96 -18.99
C LEU A 33 8.70 -23.09 -20.25
N TYR A 34 8.09 -23.54 -21.35
CA TYR A 34 8.00 -22.78 -22.60
C TYR A 34 7.16 -21.51 -22.46
N LYS A 35 6.04 -21.55 -21.73
CA LYS A 35 5.25 -20.35 -21.39
C LYS A 35 6.07 -19.36 -20.56
N ASN A 36 6.76 -19.82 -19.53
CA ASN A 36 7.63 -18.96 -18.73
C ASN A 36 8.80 -18.37 -19.55
N LEU A 37 9.34 -19.12 -20.51
CA LEU A 37 10.37 -18.66 -21.43
C LEU A 37 9.82 -17.64 -22.43
N ILE A 38 8.68 -17.88 -23.08
CA ILE A 38 8.03 -16.89 -23.97
C ILE A 38 7.65 -15.63 -23.18
N LEU A 39 7.13 -15.77 -21.96
CA LEU A 39 6.83 -14.63 -21.08
C LEU A 39 8.09 -13.86 -20.71
N ALA A 40 9.23 -14.55 -20.53
CA ALA A 40 10.52 -13.91 -20.33
C ALA A 40 11.06 -13.22 -21.59
N PHE A 41 10.70 -13.69 -22.79
CA PHE A 41 11.06 -13.05 -24.07
C PHE A 41 10.12 -11.90 -24.47
N ASN A 42 8.84 -11.92 -24.03
CA ASN A 42 7.85 -10.85 -24.24
C ASN A 42 7.83 -9.81 -23.09
N GLN A 43 8.91 -9.72 -22.32
CA GLN A 43 8.96 -9.08 -21.00
C GLN A 43 8.59 -7.59 -20.93
N ASN A 44 8.30 -6.89 -22.03
CA ASN A 44 8.22 -5.42 -22.04
C ASN A 44 6.97 -4.82 -22.71
N SER A 45 5.83 -5.52 -22.75
CA SER A 45 4.60 -4.88 -23.20
C SER A 45 3.32 -5.53 -22.65
N LEU A 46 2.90 -5.10 -21.47
CA LEU A 46 1.59 -5.44 -20.91
C LEU A 46 0.49 -4.90 -21.84
N GLU A 47 -0.37 -5.82 -22.27
CA GLU A 47 -1.65 -5.53 -22.91
C GLU A 47 -2.74 -5.77 -21.84
N ILE A 48 -3.37 -4.68 -21.37
CA ILE A 48 -4.32 -4.69 -20.25
C ILE A 48 -5.74 -4.54 -20.78
N LEU A 49 -6.67 -5.37 -20.32
CA LEU A 49 -8.12 -5.24 -20.60
C LEU A 49 -8.89 -4.85 -19.35
N ILE A 50 -9.73 -3.83 -19.44
CA ILE A 50 -10.74 -3.48 -18.43
C ILE A 50 -12.08 -4.06 -18.88
N TYR A 51 -12.69 -4.89 -18.04
CA TYR A 51 -13.90 -5.67 -18.31
C TYR A 51 -14.78 -5.71 -17.04
N PRO A 52 -16.12 -5.82 -17.08
CA PRO A 52 -17.01 -5.88 -18.25
C PRO A 52 -17.21 -4.52 -18.94
N LYS A 53 -18.16 -4.46 -19.89
CA LYS A 53 -18.45 -3.27 -20.69
C LYS A 53 -18.79 -2.08 -19.79
N ILE A 54 -18.09 -0.96 -19.97
CA ILE A 54 -18.44 0.32 -19.38
C ILE A 54 -19.38 1.04 -20.34
N SER A 55 -20.65 1.18 -19.92
CA SER A 55 -21.71 1.77 -20.75
C SER A 55 -22.05 3.23 -20.39
N SER A 56 -21.48 3.78 -19.32
CA SER A 56 -21.70 5.19 -18.92
C SER A 56 -20.42 6.01 -18.98
N TYR A 57 -20.58 7.27 -19.41
CA TYR A 57 -19.47 8.21 -19.51
C TYR A 57 -18.85 8.55 -18.16
N GLU A 58 -19.69 8.64 -17.12
CA GLU A 58 -19.27 8.87 -15.74
C GLU A 58 -18.33 7.76 -15.24
N LYS A 59 -18.74 6.49 -15.35
CA LYS A 59 -17.91 5.34 -14.96
C LYS A 59 -16.63 5.29 -15.80
N LEU A 60 -16.70 5.57 -17.11
CA LEU A 60 -15.53 5.63 -17.98
C LEU A 60 -14.52 6.68 -17.49
N ASN A 61 -15.00 7.88 -17.18
CA ASN A 61 -14.16 8.98 -16.72
C ASN A 61 -13.51 8.67 -15.36
N GLU A 62 -14.26 8.11 -14.41
CA GLU A 62 -13.71 7.68 -13.11
C GLU A 62 -12.61 6.63 -13.28
N PHE A 63 -12.88 5.55 -14.03
CA PHE A 63 -11.92 4.47 -14.25
C PHE A 63 -10.66 4.96 -14.96
N TYR A 64 -10.81 5.83 -15.96
CA TYR A 64 -9.66 6.41 -16.66
C TYR A 64 -8.69 7.08 -15.69
N TRP A 65 -9.18 7.97 -14.81
CA TRP A 65 -8.29 8.73 -13.92
C TRP A 65 -7.75 7.89 -12.76
N ILE A 66 -8.56 7.03 -12.16
CA ILE A 66 -8.11 6.12 -11.09
C ILE A 66 -7.04 5.16 -11.62
N LEU A 67 -7.26 4.57 -12.81
CA LEU A 67 -6.27 3.68 -13.41
C LEU A 67 -5.02 4.42 -13.89
N THR A 68 -5.16 5.66 -14.36
CA THR A 68 -4.00 6.50 -14.67
C THR A 68 -3.09 6.60 -13.45
N TYR A 69 -3.63 6.86 -12.26
CA TYR A 69 -2.83 6.91 -11.03
C TYR A 69 -2.17 5.57 -10.67
N TYR A 70 -2.96 4.49 -10.56
CA TYR A 70 -2.44 3.21 -10.06
C TYR A 70 -1.55 2.45 -11.06
N LEU A 71 -1.72 2.69 -12.36
CA LEU A 71 -0.89 2.06 -13.41
C LEU A 71 0.35 2.89 -13.75
N TYR A 72 0.43 4.17 -13.36
CA TYR A 72 1.58 5.02 -13.66
C TYR A 72 2.92 4.46 -13.19
N PRO A 73 3.04 3.80 -12.00
CA PRO A 73 4.31 3.21 -11.56
C PRO A 73 4.90 2.16 -12.50
N ILE A 74 4.06 1.57 -13.36
CA ILE A 74 4.45 0.51 -14.29
C ILE A 74 4.25 0.95 -15.75
N LYS A 75 4.14 2.27 -15.98
CA LYS A 75 3.88 2.87 -17.30
C LYS A 75 4.81 2.36 -18.39
N ASP A 76 6.10 2.18 -18.10
CA ASP A 76 7.10 1.76 -19.10
C ASP A 76 6.91 0.30 -19.56
N LYS A 77 6.22 -0.50 -18.75
CA LYS A 77 5.89 -1.89 -19.08
C LYS A 77 4.57 -1.99 -19.82
N ILE A 78 3.72 -0.97 -19.77
CA ILE A 78 2.41 -0.97 -20.43
C ILE A 78 2.58 -0.55 -21.89
N LYS A 79 2.03 -1.35 -22.80
CA LYS A 79 1.93 -0.98 -24.21
C LYS A 79 0.56 -0.43 -24.54
N ASN A 80 -0.49 -1.14 -24.16
CA ASN A 80 -1.87 -0.67 -24.32
C ASN A 80 -2.75 -1.03 -23.12
N ILE A 81 -3.73 -0.18 -22.89
CA ILE A 81 -4.81 -0.31 -21.93
C ILE A 81 -6.11 -0.21 -22.70
N TYR A 82 -6.84 -1.31 -22.80
CA TYR A 82 -8.10 -1.39 -23.51
C TYR A 82 -9.27 -1.37 -22.54
N ILE A 83 -10.19 -0.45 -22.73
CA ILE A 83 -11.43 -0.38 -21.99
C ILE A 83 -12.54 -0.93 -22.88
N PHE A 84 -13.23 -1.98 -22.42
CA PHE A 84 -14.42 -2.47 -23.11
C PHE A 84 -15.52 -1.39 -23.03
N SER A 85 -15.71 -0.63 -24.10
CA SER A 85 -16.69 0.45 -24.17
C SER A 85 -16.89 0.90 -25.62
N GLU A 86 -18.11 1.30 -25.96
CA GLU A 86 -18.43 1.96 -27.24
C GLU A 86 -18.26 3.49 -27.16
N LEU A 87 -17.98 4.02 -25.96
CA LEU A 87 -17.76 5.43 -25.72
C LEU A 87 -16.37 5.86 -26.18
N LYS A 88 -16.19 7.17 -26.39
CA LYS A 88 -14.89 7.77 -26.76
C LYS A 88 -14.22 8.41 -25.54
N LEU A 89 -12.89 8.48 -25.56
CA LEU A 89 -12.05 9.11 -24.52
C LEU A 89 -11.82 10.62 -24.78
N ASP A 90 -12.80 11.32 -25.33
CA ASP A 90 -12.63 12.68 -25.87
C ASP A 90 -13.04 13.80 -24.90
N ARG A 91 -13.83 13.53 -23.87
CA ARG A 91 -14.40 14.56 -22.96
C ARG A 91 -13.99 14.35 -21.50
N LEU A 92 -12.79 13.83 -21.25
CA LEU A 92 -12.39 13.36 -19.92
C LEU A 92 -12.03 14.54 -19.02
N ASN A 93 -12.62 14.58 -17.83
CA ASN A 93 -12.42 15.64 -16.85
C ASN A 93 -11.96 15.05 -15.53
N LEU A 94 -10.83 15.54 -15.00
CA LEU A 94 -10.36 15.11 -13.69
C LEU A 94 -11.37 15.57 -12.63
N ASN A 95 -11.91 14.61 -11.86
CA ASN A 95 -12.84 14.89 -10.78
C ASN A 95 -12.15 15.71 -9.68
N VAL A 96 -12.86 16.67 -9.09
CA VAL A 96 -12.33 17.55 -8.03
C VAL A 96 -11.86 16.80 -6.78
N ASN A 97 -12.42 15.62 -6.51
CA ASN A 97 -12.05 14.77 -5.38
C ASN A 97 -10.71 14.03 -5.58
N LEU A 98 -10.20 13.98 -6.82
CA LEU A 98 -8.95 13.31 -7.16
C LEU A 98 -7.76 14.26 -7.05
N SER A 99 -6.59 13.70 -6.75
CA SER A 99 -5.33 14.41 -6.62
C SER A 99 -4.96 15.14 -7.91
N ASN A 100 -4.48 16.38 -7.77
CA ASN A 100 -3.95 17.14 -8.89
C ASN A 100 -2.65 16.53 -9.44
N GLU A 101 -1.92 15.73 -8.65
CA GLU A 101 -0.69 15.05 -9.09
C GLU A 101 -0.94 14.14 -10.30
N ILE A 102 -2.17 13.64 -10.49
CA ILE A 102 -2.55 12.81 -11.65
C ILE A 102 -2.36 13.56 -12.97
N LYS A 103 -2.44 14.90 -12.97
CA LYS A 103 -2.22 15.72 -14.18
C LYS A 103 -0.80 15.60 -14.73
N GLU A 104 0.15 15.23 -13.90
CA GLU A 104 1.54 15.02 -14.30
C GLU A 104 1.75 13.65 -14.98
N PHE A 105 0.77 12.74 -14.90
CA PHE A 105 0.87 11.36 -15.38
C PHE A 105 0.47 11.19 -16.86
N ASN A 106 0.84 12.15 -17.70
CA ASN A 106 0.40 12.24 -19.11
C ASN A 106 0.90 11.11 -20.02
N GLU A 107 1.96 10.40 -19.63
CA GLU A 107 2.59 9.35 -20.43
C GLU A 107 1.67 8.14 -20.72
N LEU A 108 0.65 7.93 -19.89
CA LEU A 108 -0.33 6.85 -20.10
C LEU A 108 -1.43 7.22 -21.08
N LYS A 109 -1.67 8.51 -21.34
CA LYS A 109 -2.81 8.99 -22.13
C LYS A 109 -2.95 8.30 -23.48
N ASN A 110 -1.85 8.18 -24.21
CA ASN A 110 -1.83 7.58 -25.55
C ASN A 110 -1.90 6.04 -25.54
N LYS A 111 -1.88 5.42 -24.35
CA LYS A 111 -1.98 3.96 -24.17
C LYS A 111 -3.41 3.50 -23.94
N PHE A 112 -4.32 4.41 -23.58
CA PHE A 112 -5.73 4.09 -23.37
C PHE A 112 -6.50 4.06 -24.70
N HIS A 113 -7.26 2.98 -24.91
CA HIS A 113 -8.11 2.78 -26.07
C HIS A 113 -9.46 2.24 -25.63
N THR A 114 -10.55 2.68 -26.26
CA THR A 114 -11.84 2.00 -26.13
C THR A 114 -12.01 0.99 -27.26
N ILE A 115 -12.59 -0.16 -26.96
CA ILE A 115 -12.81 -1.24 -27.93
C ILE A 115 -14.20 -1.86 -27.76
N ASP A 116 -14.74 -2.33 -28.87
CA ASP A 116 -16.00 -3.09 -28.93
C ASP A 116 -15.78 -4.59 -28.64
N GLU A 117 -16.89 -5.33 -28.53
CA GLU A 117 -16.88 -6.76 -28.22
C GLU A 117 -16.15 -7.60 -29.27
N ASN A 118 -16.33 -7.28 -30.56
CA ASN A 118 -15.67 -7.99 -31.66
C ASN A 118 -14.15 -7.84 -31.60
N SER A 119 -13.69 -6.63 -31.28
CA SER A 119 -12.27 -6.30 -31.11
C SER A 119 -11.67 -6.96 -29.88
N ILE A 120 -12.46 -7.26 -28.85
CA ILE A 120 -11.98 -7.98 -27.67
C ILE A 120 -11.56 -9.40 -28.05
N ASN A 121 -12.41 -10.12 -28.78
CA ASN A 121 -12.21 -11.52 -29.12
C ASN A 121 -11.01 -11.78 -30.06
N THR A 122 -10.52 -10.75 -30.75
CA THR A 122 -9.42 -10.87 -31.73
C THR A 122 -8.04 -10.54 -31.13
N LYS A 123 -7.98 -10.04 -29.89
CA LYS A 123 -6.74 -9.62 -29.23
C LYS A 123 -6.36 -10.56 -28.08
N SER A 124 -5.06 -10.61 -27.79
CA SER A 124 -4.53 -11.29 -26.60
C SER A 124 -4.25 -10.28 -25.50
N TYR A 125 -4.71 -10.57 -24.28
CA TYR A 125 -4.46 -9.76 -23.10
C TYR A 125 -3.68 -10.57 -22.08
N ASN A 126 -2.70 -9.96 -21.43
CA ASN A 126 -1.92 -10.64 -20.38
C ASN A 126 -2.44 -10.26 -18.99
N VAL A 127 -3.10 -9.11 -18.86
CA VAL A 127 -3.71 -8.63 -17.62
C VAL A 127 -5.17 -8.27 -17.86
N ILE A 128 -6.06 -8.78 -17.01
CA ILE A 128 -7.47 -8.39 -17.00
C ILE A 128 -7.80 -7.71 -15.67
N LEU A 129 -8.42 -6.53 -15.76
CA LEU A 129 -8.92 -5.75 -14.65
C LEU A 129 -10.44 -5.81 -14.65
N ILE A 130 -11.02 -6.46 -13.64
CA ILE A 130 -12.46 -6.66 -13.50
C ILE A 130 -13.06 -5.47 -12.75
N ASN A 131 -13.90 -4.69 -13.42
CA ASN A 131 -14.49 -3.43 -12.94
C ASN A 131 -15.90 -3.59 -12.33
N ASP A 132 -16.38 -4.81 -12.22
CA ASP A 132 -17.69 -5.15 -11.67
C ASP A 132 -17.62 -6.51 -10.97
N GLN A 133 -17.95 -6.56 -9.68
CA GLN A 133 -17.90 -7.80 -8.90
C GLN A 133 -18.96 -8.83 -9.31
N ILE A 134 -20.07 -8.41 -9.93
CA ILE A 134 -21.22 -9.27 -10.23
C ILE A 134 -20.96 -10.09 -11.50
N GLU A 135 -20.16 -9.58 -12.43
CA GLU A 135 -19.86 -10.22 -13.71
C GLU A 135 -18.48 -10.90 -13.73
N GLU A 136 -18.23 -11.80 -12.78
CA GLU A 136 -16.94 -12.47 -12.64
C GLU A 136 -16.64 -13.50 -13.77
N ASN A 137 -17.65 -13.84 -14.59
CA ASN A 137 -17.59 -14.81 -15.69
C ASN A 137 -16.76 -14.31 -16.89
N SER A 138 -15.45 -14.16 -16.70
CA SER A 138 -14.47 -13.84 -17.75
C SER A 138 -13.92 -15.10 -18.45
N ASN A 139 -14.65 -16.22 -18.44
CA ASN A 139 -14.17 -17.54 -18.88
C ASN A 139 -13.79 -17.62 -20.38
N SER A 140 -14.06 -16.57 -21.15
CA SER A 140 -13.79 -16.48 -22.58
C SER A 140 -12.37 -16.03 -22.94
N TYR A 141 -11.59 -15.43 -22.03
CA TYR A 141 -10.31 -14.79 -22.38
C TYR A 141 -9.09 -15.49 -21.76
N LYS A 142 -8.03 -15.69 -22.55
CA LYS A 142 -6.72 -16.10 -22.02
C LYS A 142 -6.05 -14.90 -21.36
N TYR A 143 -5.60 -15.06 -20.12
CA TYR A 143 -4.85 -14.07 -19.36
C TYR A 143 -3.77 -14.73 -18.51
N ASP A 144 -2.75 -13.95 -18.12
CA ASP A 144 -1.73 -14.39 -17.16
C ASP A 144 -2.09 -13.95 -15.74
N LYS A 145 -2.65 -12.75 -15.59
CA LYS A 145 -3.12 -12.20 -14.31
C LYS A 145 -4.51 -11.57 -14.44
N LYS A 146 -5.30 -11.69 -13.38
CA LYS A 146 -6.65 -11.13 -13.25
C LYS A 146 -6.76 -10.42 -11.88
N TYR A 147 -7.34 -9.23 -11.87
CA TYR A 147 -7.51 -8.41 -10.67
C TYR A 147 -8.94 -7.89 -10.56
N MET A 148 -9.54 -7.95 -9.37
CA MET A 148 -10.85 -7.34 -9.10
C MET A 148 -10.67 -5.91 -8.61
N ILE A 149 -10.99 -4.93 -9.44
CA ILE A 149 -10.76 -3.50 -9.22
C ILE A 149 -12.03 -2.68 -9.08
N ASP A 150 -13.17 -3.32 -8.83
CA ASP A 150 -14.44 -2.63 -8.53
C ASP A 150 -14.33 -1.85 -7.20
N PHE A 151 -13.83 -0.63 -7.26
CA PHE A 151 -13.66 0.23 -6.08
C PHE A 151 -14.99 0.76 -5.53
N LYS A 152 -16.13 0.52 -6.20
CA LYS A 152 -17.44 0.94 -5.73
C LYS A 152 -18.14 -0.10 -4.87
N GLU A 153 -17.95 -1.38 -5.18
CA GLU A 153 -18.58 -2.50 -4.47
C GLU A 153 -17.59 -3.36 -3.66
N ASN A 154 -16.38 -3.58 -4.16
CA ASN A 154 -15.41 -4.48 -3.53
C ASN A 154 -14.57 -3.73 -2.46
N LYS A 155 -14.64 -4.24 -1.22
CA LYS A 155 -13.91 -3.72 -0.05
C LYS A 155 -12.39 -3.79 -0.19
N GLU A 156 -11.89 -4.73 -0.99
CA GLU A 156 -10.47 -5.03 -1.16
C GLU A 156 -9.88 -4.44 -2.47
N ALA A 157 -10.69 -3.73 -3.25
CA ALA A 157 -10.28 -3.21 -4.56
C ALA A 157 -9.09 -2.24 -4.45
N SER A 158 -9.03 -1.42 -3.40
CA SER A 158 -7.95 -0.46 -3.22
C SER A 158 -6.60 -1.12 -2.95
N GLU A 159 -6.57 -2.17 -2.11
CA GLU A 159 -5.36 -2.95 -1.90
C GLU A 159 -4.98 -3.70 -3.18
N THR A 160 -5.97 -4.23 -3.91
CA THR A 160 -5.76 -4.85 -5.22
C THR A 160 -5.11 -3.88 -6.22
N LEU A 161 -5.59 -2.64 -6.29
CA LEU A 161 -5.06 -1.59 -7.18
C LEU A 161 -3.59 -1.26 -6.88
N ILE A 162 -3.21 -1.15 -5.60
CA ILE A 162 -1.81 -0.96 -5.19
C ILE A 162 -0.98 -2.18 -5.58
N ASN A 163 -1.48 -3.38 -5.30
CA ASN A 163 -0.77 -4.62 -5.57
C ASN A 163 -0.46 -4.82 -7.05
N ILE A 164 -1.28 -4.31 -7.98
CA ILE A 164 -0.95 -4.32 -9.43
C ILE A 164 0.40 -3.64 -9.67
N SER A 165 0.60 -2.43 -9.14
CA SER A 165 1.85 -1.69 -9.35
C SER A 165 3.06 -2.45 -8.76
N GLN A 166 2.88 -3.06 -7.59
CA GLN A 166 3.93 -3.85 -6.93
C GLN A 166 4.28 -5.12 -7.71
N ASP A 167 3.28 -5.83 -8.21
CA ASP A 167 3.39 -7.09 -8.93
C ASP A 167 4.22 -6.99 -10.21
N PHE A 168 4.28 -5.80 -10.79
CA PHE A 168 5.06 -5.50 -11.98
C PHE A 168 6.25 -4.57 -11.70
N THR A 169 6.55 -4.23 -10.44
CA THR A 169 7.79 -3.51 -10.10
C THR A 169 9.00 -4.45 -10.20
N ASP A 170 10.19 -3.93 -10.57
CA ASP A 170 11.39 -4.76 -10.61
C ASP A 170 11.76 -5.27 -9.21
N LYS A 171 11.91 -6.58 -9.07
CA LYS A 171 12.31 -7.21 -7.81
C LYS A 171 13.67 -6.71 -7.32
N LYS A 172 14.62 -6.43 -8.22
CA LYS A 172 15.93 -5.89 -7.84
C LYS A 172 15.81 -4.52 -7.18
N GLU A 173 14.94 -3.67 -7.71
CA GLU A 173 14.66 -2.35 -7.17
C GLU A 173 14.04 -2.48 -5.77
N VAL A 174 13.04 -3.34 -5.60
CA VAL A 174 12.42 -3.62 -4.29
C VAL A 174 13.45 -4.16 -3.29
N ASP A 175 14.28 -5.12 -3.70
CA ASP A 175 15.32 -5.71 -2.85
C ASP A 175 16.36 -4.67 -2.39
N GLU A 176 16.71 -3.70 -3.25
CA GLU A 176 17.62 -2.59 -2.91
C GLU A 176 17.00 -1.65 -1.87
N ILE A 177 15.73 -1.27 -2.06
CA ILE A 177 15.02 -0.41 -1.13
C ILE A 177 14.83 -1.06 0.23
N LEU A 178 14.57 -2.38 0.26
CA LEU A 178 14.51 -3.14 1.51
C LEU A 178 15.86 -3.18 2.22
N LYS A 179 16.98 -3.37 1.49
CA LYS A 179 18.34 -3.29 2.07
C LYS A 179 18.63 -1.90 2.66
N ASN A 180 18.25 -0.84 1.96
CA ASN A 180 18.41 0.54 2.44
C ASN A 180 17.57 0.77 3.71
N SER A 181 16.35 0.24 3.75
CA SER A 181 15.47 0.33 4.92
C SER A 181 16.05 -0.41 6.14
N VAL A 182 16.65 -1.59 5.94
CA VAL A 182 17.39 -2.31 7.00
C VAL A 182 18.57 -1.50 7.50
N SER A 183 19.37 -0.93 6.59
CA SER A 183 20.52 -0.10 6.96
C SER A 183 20.10 1.11 7.78
N ARG A 184 19.02 1.79 7.37
CA ARG A 184 18.46 2.93 8.10
C ARG A 184 17.98 2.56 9.49
N LEU A 185 17.23 1.46 9.64
CA LEU A 185 16.80 0.99 10.96
C LEU A 185 17.99 0.70 11.89
N LYS A 186 19.06 0.08 11.36
CA LYS A 186 20.29 -0.17 12.12
C LYS A 186 21.02 1.12 12.50
N ASN A 187 21.04 2.12 11.63
CA ASN A 187 21.65 3.42 11.94
C ASN A 187 20.85 4.16 13.00
N ILE A 188 19.51 4.19 12.87
CA ILE A 188 18.61 4.71 13.91
C ILE A 188 18.92 4.06 15.25
N LYS A 189 19.07 2.74 15.32
CA LYS A 189 19.41 2.05 16.58
C LYS A 189 20.72 2.54 17.21
N LYS A 190 21.73 2.90 16.41
CA LYS A 190 23.00 3.45 16.90
C LYS A 190 22.88 4.89 17.39
N GLU A 191 21.96 5.66 16.83
CA GLU A 191 21.72 7.07 17.16
C GLU A 191 20.76 7.26 18.34
N ILE A 192 20.10 6.20 18.79
CA ILE A 192 19.23 6.25 19.98
C ILE A 192 20.09 6.48 21.22
N THR A 193 19.93 7.67 21.81
CA THR A 193 20.52 8.05 23.09
C THR A 193 19.55 7.84 24.25
N LYS A 194 18.24 7.94 23.98
CA LYS A 194 17.18 7.75 24.97
C LYS A 194 16.61 6.34 24.82
N ASN A 195 16.65 5.54 25.87
CA ASN A 195 16.04 4.20 25.83
C ASN A 195 14.49 4.22 26.00
N LYS A 196 13.87 5.38 25.75
CA LYS A 196 12.44 5.62 25.93
C LYS A 196 11.85 6.25 24.67
N VAL A 197 10.68 5.78 24.25
CA VAL A 197 9.91 6.35 23.15
C VAL A 197 8.49 6.67 23.59
N LEU A 198 7.96 7.79 23.12
CA LEU A 198 6.55 8.16 23.25
C LEU A 198 5.86 7.94 21.91
N LEU A 199 4.90 7.03 21.89
CA LEU A 199 3.99 6.80 20.78
C LEU A 199 2.80 7.75 20.95
N CYS A 200 2.50 8.52 19.91
CA CYS A 200 1.40 9.48 19.90
C CYS A 200 0.39 9.10 18.82
N GLY A 201 -0.83 8.72 19.25
CA GLY A 201 -1.99 8.54 18.40
C GLY A 201 -2.78 9.83 18.19
N SER A 202 -3.78 9.79 17.31
CA SER A 202 -4.60 10.96 16.95
C SER A 202 -5.83 11.19 17.85
N GLY A 203 -5.99 10.41 18.92
CA GLY A 203 -7.10 10.50 19.85
C GLY A 203 -7.12 11.82 20.64
N PRO A 204 -8.31 12.35 20.98
CA PRO A 204 -8.48 13.59 21.74
C PRO A 204 -7.61 13.76 23.00
N THR A 205 -7.27 12.67 23.72
CA THR A 205 -6.48 12.81 24.96
C THR A 205 -5.09 13.40 24.73
N ILE A 206 -4.55 13.38 23.50
CA ILE A 206 -3.25 13.99 23.19
C ILE A 206 -3.23 15.51 23.31
N GLU A 207 -4.39 16.18 23.25
CA GLU A 207 -4.43 17.65 23.28
C GLU A 207 -4.20 18.26 24.67
N ASN A 208 -4.56 17.52 25.73
CA ASN A 208 -4.52 18.02 27.11
C ASN A 208 -3.48 17.27 27.95
N PHE A 209 -2.49 16.66 27.27
CA PHE A 209 -1.48 15.84 27.91
C PHE A 209 -0.24 16.66 28.22
N ASP A 210 0.02 16.90 29.52
CA ASP A 210 1.23 17.59 29.97
C ASP A 210 2.40 16.60 30.08
N ILE A 211 3.40 16.80 29.23
CA ILE A 211 4.62 15.98 29.22
C ILE A 211 5.83 16.78 28.74
N ASN A 212 6.98 16.50 29.34
CA ASN A 212 8.24 16.94 28.79
C ASN A 212 8.70 15.99 27.67
N TYR A 213 8.48 16.40 26.41
CA TYR A 213 8.87 15.65 25.22
C TYR A 213 10.39 15.43 25.09
N GLU A 214 11.22 16.25 25.75
CA GLU A 214 12.68 16.09 25.72
C GLU A 214 13.14 14.78 26.37
N ASN A 215 12.32 14.15 27.20
CA ASN A 215 12.62 12.86 27.82
C ASN A 215 12.43 11.65 26.89
N TYR A 216 11.88 11.86 25.68
CA TYR A 216 11.50 10.79 24.77
C TYR A 216 12.06 11.02 23.37
N ASP A 217 12.26 9.94 22.63
CA ASP A 217 12.09 10.00 21.18
C ASP A 217 10.59 9.94 20.89
N VAL A 218 10.10 10.76 19.96
CA VAL A 218 8.65 10.85 19.67
C VAL A 218 8.32 10.17 18.34
N MET A 219 7.31 9.30 18.38
CA MET A 219 6.79 8.57 17.23
C MET A 219 5.31 8.90 17.04
N ILE A 220 4.95 9.39 15.86
CA ILE A 220 3.59 9.80 15.53
C ILE A 220 3.00 8.90 14.43
N CYS A 221 1.68 8.95 14.21
CA CYS A 221 1.06 8.15 13.15
C CYS A 221 -0.07 8.83 12.38
N ASN A 222 -0.23 8.41 11.13
CA ASN A 222 -1.30 8.83 10.23
C ASN A 222 -1.48 10.36 10.23
N SER A 223 -2.73 10.82 10.32
CA SER A 223 -3.19 12.19 10.15
C SER A 223 -2.80 13.17 11.25
N ILE A 224 -2.19 12.73 12.37
CA ILE A 224 -1.65 13.67 13.37
C ILE A 224 -0.57 14.60 12.78
N VAL A 225 0.01 14.22 11.63
CA VAL A 225 0.94 15.06 10.85
C VAL A 225 0.34 16.42 10.42
N LYS A 226 -1.00 16.52 10.38
CA LYS A 226 -1.74 17.76 10.14
C LYS A 226 -1.52 18.80 11.27
N ASN A 227 -1.32 18.34 12.50
CA ASN A 227 -1.37 19.19 13.68
C ASN A 227 -0.03 19.92 13.94
N ARG A 228 0.23 20.99 13.19
CA ARG A 228 1.48 21.78 13.27
C ARG A 228 1.81 22.27 14.68
N GLY A 229 0.81 22.68 15.45
CA GLY A 229 1.00 23.13 16.83
C GLY A 229 1.60 22.03 17.72
N PHE A 230 1.06 20.82 17.61
CA PHE A 230 1.63 19.64 18.28
C PHE A 230 3.03 19.29 17.76
N LEU A 231 3.23 19.30 16.43
CA LEU A 231 4.53 18.96 15.83
C LEU A 231 5.67 19.86 16.32
N ASN A 232 5.42 21.18 16.41
CA ASN A 232 6.42 22.15 16.84
C ASN A 232 6.91 21.92 18.28
N ILE A 233 6.03 21.39 19.15
CA ILE A 233 6.34 21.08 20.54
C ILE A 233 6.98 19.69 20.65
N ALA A 234 6.36 18.69 20.02
CA ALA A 234 6.73 17.29 20.17
C ALA A 234 7.96 16.88 19.34
N LYS A 235 8.31 17.64 18.29
CA LYS A 235 9.43 17.43 17.36
C LYS A 235 9.61 15.96 16.96
N PRO A 236 8.64 15.36 16.25
CA PRO A 236 8.62 13.92 16.04
C PRO A 236 9.84 13.41 15.30
N LYS A 237 10.48 12.39 15.86
CA LYS A 237 11.59 11.68 15.22
C LYS A 237 11.10 10.70 14.16
N TYR A 238 9.88 10.16 14.35
CA TYR A 238 9.30 9.18 13.43
C TYR A 238 7.85 9.44 13.08
N LEU A 239 7.47 9.12 11.85
CA LEU A 239 6.07 9.05 11.40
C LEU A 239 5.77 7.67 10.78
N MET A 240 4.65 7.07 11.23
CA MET A 240 4.20 5.75 10.81
C MET A 240 2.83 5.85 10.12
N PHE A 241 2.73 5.31 8.91
CA PHE A 241 1.45 5.19 8.20
C PHE A 241 1.47 4.00 7.25
N GLY A 242 0.30 3.48 6.87
CA GLY A 242 0.23 2.31 5.97
C GLY A 242 -1.16 1.92 5.48
N ASP A 243 -2.18 2.74 5.72
CA ASP A 243 -3.50 2.49 5.14
C ASP A 243 -3.49 2.78 3.62
N PRO A 244 -3.98 1.85 2.79
CA PRO A 244 -3.89 1.92 1.33
C PRO A 244 -4.78 2.98 0.68
N ILE A 245 -5.86 3.42 1.33
CA ILE A 245 -6.76 4.44 0.74
C ILE A 245 -6.43 5.85 1.22
N PHE A 246 -5.92 5.98 2.45
CA PHE A 246 -5.66 7.30 3.03
C PHE A 246 -4.31 7.88 2.59
N HIS A 247 -3.26 7.06 2.42
CA HIS A 247 -1.90 7.58 2.27
C HIS A 247 -1.32 7.46 0.84
N PRO A 248 -1.31 6.28 0.20
CA PRO A 248 -0.85 6.15 -1.18
C PRO A 248 -2.00 6.34 -2.19
N GLY A 249 -3.23 6.66 -1.75
CA GLY A 249 -4.40 6.78 -2.62
C GLY A 249 -4.37 8.00 -3.57
N PRO A 250 -5.26 8.01 -4.59
CA PRO A 250 -5.36 9.07 -5.59
C PRO A 250 -6.25 10.24 -5.14
N SER A 251 -6.71 10.29 -3.90
CA SER A 251 -7.64 11.32 -3.43
C SER A 251 -6.95 12.64 -3.09
N LYS A 252 -7.71 13.74 -3.03
CA LYS A 252 -7.22 15.03 -2.55
C LYS A 252 -6.86 15.00 -1.06
N TYR A 253 -7.57 14.21 -0.24
CA TYR A 253 -7.09 13.82 1.10
C TYR A 253 -5.67 13.26 1.06
N SER A 254 -5.41 12.26 0.22
CA SER A 254 -4.10 11.59 0.18
C SER A 254 -3.00 12.51 -0.31
N GLU A 255 -3.29 13.38 -1.28
CA GLU A 255 -2.38 14.45 -1.71
C GLU A 255 -2.05 15.40 -0.55
N THR A 256 -3.06 15.88 0.16
CA THR A 256 -2.89 16.78 1.33
C THR A 256 -2.06 16.11 2.42
N PHE A 257 -2.34 14.84 2.71
CA PHE A 257 -1.52 14.06 3.65
C PHE A 257 -0.06 14.00 3.21
N ARG A 258 0.22 13.76 1.92
CA ARG A 258 1.59 13.73 1.40
C ARG A 258 2.28 15.08 1.50
N GLU A 259 1.58 16.20 1.29
CA GLU A 259 2.13 17.54 1.54
C GLU A 259 2.53 17.73 3.01
N ASP A 260 1.69 17.26 3.94
CA ASP A 260 1.99 17.35 5.36
C ASP A 260 3.19 16.47 5.76
N VAL A 261 3.39 15.34 5.09
CA VAL A 261 4.60 14.51 5.22
C VAL A 261 5.84 15.25 4.68
N ARG A 262 5.75 15.94 3.53
CA ARG A 262 6.88 16.74 2.99
C ARG A 262 7.30 17.81 3.98
N TYR A 263 6.34 18.58 4.52
CA TYR A 263 6.60 19.57 5.58
C TYR A 263 7.30 18.93 6.78
N LEU A 264 6.80 17.79 7.25
CA LEU A 264 7.35 17.13 8.44
C LEU A 264 8.83 16.75 8.25
N ILE A 265 9.18 16.25 7.05
CA ILE A 265 10.56 15.93 6.70
C ILE A 265 11.41 17.21 6.64
N GLU A 266 10.92 18.28 6.04
CA GLU A 266 11.67 19.53 5.90
C GLU A 266 11.92 20.21 7.25
N GLU A 267 10.91 20.26 8.11
CA GLU A 267 10.96 20.99 9.38
C GLU A 267 11.68 20.21 10.49
N HIS A 268 11.55 18.88 10.51
CA HIS A 268 12.03 18.06 11.63
C HIS A 268 12.98 16.93 11.23
N ASN A 269 13.28 16.78 9.93
CA ASN A 269 14.05 15.65 9.41
C ASN A 269 13.50 14.28 9.88
N THR A 270 12.18 14.19 10.02
CA THR A 270 11.50 13.02 10.55
C THR A 270 11.75 11.80 9.66
N GLN A 271 11.99 10.65 10.27
CA GLN A 271 12.13 9.37 9.56
C GLN A 271 10.75 8.74 9.37
N ILE A 272 10.47 8.28 8.17
CA ILE A 272 9.18 7.73 7.77
C ILE A 272 9.24 6.21 7.74
N PHE A 273 8.26 5.55 8.34
CA PHE A 273 8.07 4.10 8.23
C PHE A 273 6.71 3.80 7.61
N THR A 274 6.73 3.10 6.48
CA THR A 274 5.52 2.69 5.77
C THR A 274 5.70 1.31 5.14
N LEU A 275 4.69 0.80 4.45
CA LEU A 275 4.69 -0.55 3.91
C LEU A 275 5.41 -0.62 2.57
N SER A 276 6.19 -1.68 2.35
CA SER A 276 6.89 -1.87 1.08
C SER A 276 5.97 -2.08 -0.12
N ARG A 277 4.70 -2.45 0.11
CA ARG A 277 3.70 -2.58 -0.97
C ARG A 277 3.42 -1.24 -1.65
N ASP A 278 3.57 -0.14 -0.92
CA ASP A 278 3.23 1.21 -1.40
C ASP A 278 4.39 1.90 -2.12
N TYR A 279 5.60 1.30 -2.11
CA TYR A 279 6.82 1.89 -2.65
C TYR A 279 6.67 2.35 -4.11
N ALA A 280 6.04 1.53 -4.95
CA ALA A 280 5.87 1.81 -6.37
C ALA A 280 5.06 3.09 -6.60
N ILE A 281 4.09 3.39 -5.75
CA ILE A 281 3.32 4.64 -5.79
C ILE A 281 4.19 5.78 -5.27
N TYR A 282 4.75 5.64 -4.07
CA TYR A 282 5.50 6.72 -3.42
C TYR A 282 6.69 7.24 -4.24
N LYS A 283 7.39 6.37 -4.98
CA LYS A 283 8.50 6.81 -5.84
C LYS A 283 8.08 7.73 -7.00
N ASN A 284 6.79 7.77 -7.33
CA ASN A 284 6.25 8.61 -8.41
C ASN A 284 5.53 9.86 -7.89
N VAL A 285 5.16 9.91 -6.61
CA VAL A 285 4.50 11.08 -6.00
C VAL A 285 5.41 11.86 -5.05
N PHE A 286 6.49 11.28 -4.57
CA PHE A 286 7.52 11.99 -3.80
C PHE A 286 8.79 12.20 -4.63
N GLU A 287 9.36 13.39 -4.54
CA GLU A 287 10.71 13.64 -5.01
C GLU A 287 11.74 12.78 -4.26
N LYS A 288 12.84 12.46 -4.93
CA LYS A 288 13.92 11.63 -4.38
C LYS A 288 14.46 12.14 -3.04
N LYS A 289 14.52 13.47 -2.84
CA LYS A 289 15.01 14.07 -1.59
C LYS A 289 14.17 13.64 -0.38
N TYR A 290 12.84 13.52 -0.52
CA TYR A 290 11.95 13.08 0.56
C TYR A 290 12.05 11.58 0.81
N LEU A 291 12.17 10.77 -0.26
CA LEU A 291 12.30 9.32 -0.17
C LEU A 291 13.53 8.87 0.64
N ASN A 292 14.54 9.73 0.79
CA ASN A 292 15.70 9.47 1.64
C ASN A 292 15.34 9.32 3.13
N ASN A 293 14.16 9.78 3.55
CA ASN A 293 13.66 9.61 4.91
C ASN A 293 12.78 8.36 5.06
N PHE A 294 12.46 7.64 3.99
CA PHE A 294 11.53 6.51 4.01
C PHE A 294 12.22 5.17 4.26
N SER A 295 11.66 4.40 5.19
CA SER A 295 11.91 2.98 5.40
C SER A 295 10.66 2.19 5.02
N PHE A 296 10.80 1.31 4.04
CA PHE A 296 9.74 0.48 3.52
C PHE A 296 9.79 -0.89 4.19
N VAL A 297 8.79 -1.20 5.01
CA VAL A 297 8.74 -2.40 5.84
C VAL A 297 7.89 -3.47 5.15
N PRO A 298 8.41 -4.68 4.93
CA PRO A 298 7.65 -5.74 4.27
C PRO A 298 6.72 -6.46 5.26
N MET A 299 5.53 -6.81 4.77
CA MET A 299 4.57 -7.63 5.51
C MET A 299 4.74 -9.11 5.16
N LYS A 300 4.56 -9.98 6.15
CA LYS A 300 4.49 -11.43 5.96
C LYS A 300 3.25 -12.02 6.63
N LYS A 301 2.70 -13.06 5.99
CA LYS A 301 1.64 -13.90 6.56
C LYS A 301 2.28 -14.92 7.49
N ILE A 302 2.28 -14.63 8.78
CA ILE A 302 2.88 -15.44 9.84
C ILE A 302 1.97 -15.47 11.07
N ASN A 303 2.15 -16.50 11.91
CA ASN A 303 1.34 -16.66 13.11
C ASN A 303 1.84 -15.79 14.26
N ASN A 304 3.16 -15.75 14.47
CA ASN A 304 3.80 -15.05 15.60
C ASN A 304 4.19 -13.61 15.23
N TYR A 305 4.17 -12.72 16.21
CA TYR A 305 4.68 -11.36 16.04
C TYR A 305 6.21 -11.37 16.03
N ASN A 306 6.78 -10.60 15.11
CA ASN A 306 8.22 -10.39 15.08
C ASN A 306 8.59 -9.29 16.06
N THR A 307 9.34 -9.65 17.11
CA THR A 307 9.76 -8.74 18.18
C THR A 307 11.11 -8.06 17.90
N ASN A 308 11.84 -8.46 16.85
CA ASN A 308 13.15 -7.89 16.55
C ASN A 308 13.36 -7.69 15.04
N LEU A 309 13.03 -6.48 14.57
CA LEU A 309 13.21 -6.07 13.17
C LEU A 309 14.68 -5.86 12.78
N LEU A 310 15.61 -5.78 13.74
CA LEU A 310 17.05 -5.65 13.46
C LEU A 310 17.66 -6.98 13.00
N GLU A 311 17.11 -8.10 13.49
CA GLU A 311 17.47 -9.46 13.07
C GLU A 311 16.69 -9.88 11.82
N ASN A 312 15.38 -9.64 11.84
CA ASN A 312 14.46 -10.10 10.83
C ASN A 312 13.60 -8.93 10.35
N PHE A 313 13.91 -8.32 9.20
CA PHE A 313 13.21 -7.11 8.78
C PHE A 313 11.88 -7.40 8.07
N TYR A 314 10.84 -7.69 8.84
CA TYR A 314 9.45 -7.81 8.39
C TYR A 314 8.48 -7.67 9.56
N ILE A 315 7.21 -7.40 9.25
CA ILE A 315 6.11 -7.37 10.24
C ILE A 315 5.02 -8.38 9.91
N LYS A 316 4.24 -8.75 10.93
CA LYS A 316 2.96 -9.44 10.74
C LYS A 316 1.89 -8.40 10.40
N GLY A 317 1.06 -8.68 9.40
CA GLY A 317 -0.06 -7.81 9.07
C GLY A 317 -1.11 -7.75 10.18
N THR A 318 -1.50 -6.52 10.54
CA THR A 318 -2.61 -6.22 11.46
C THR A 318 -3.42 -5.05 10.91
N GLY A 319 -4.63 -4.85 11.43
CA GLY A 319 -5.56 -3.83 10.91
C GLY A 319 -5.35 -2.40 11.42
N ASN A 320 -4.45 -2.15 12.37
CA ASN A 320 -4.28 -0.84 13.00
C ASN A 320 -2.81 -0.43 13.03
N ILE A 321 -2.52 0.85 12.74
CA ILE A 321 -1.14 1.36 12.65
C ILE A 321 -0.31 1.15 13.91
N LEU A 322 -0.94 1.20 15.10
CA LEU A 322 -0.28 0.97 16.38
C LEU A 322 0.34 -0.43 16.41
N THR A 323 -0.43 -1.44 16.02
CA THR A 323 -0.01 -2.84 16.07
C THR A 323 0.71 -3.29 14.80
N LEU A 324 0.51 -2.57 13.68
CA LEU A 324 1.10 -2.87 12.39
C LEU A 324 2.54 -2.37 12.28
N LEU A 325 2.82 -1.13 12.69
CA LEU A 325 4.13 -0.50 12.53
C LEU A 325 4.68 0.09 13.83
N MET A 326 3.88 0.85 14.60
CA MET A 326 4.42 1.59 15.75
C MET A 326 5.01 0.68 16.82
N LEU A 327 4.24 -0.30 17.33
CA LEU A 327 4.71 -1.25 18.33
C LEU A 327 5.87 -2.12 17.81
N PRO A 328 5.81 -2.79 16.64
CA PRO A 328 6.94 -3.57 16.14
C PRO A 328 8.25 -2.81 16.05
N ILE A 329 8.21 -1.57 15.52
CA ILE A 329 9.38 -0.72 15.37
C ILE A 329 9.87 -0.25 16.74
N ALA A 330 8.98 0.25 17.59
CA ALA A 330 9.32 0.69 18.94
C ALA A 330 9.93 -0.43 19.78
N PHE A 331 9.35 -1.64 19.73
CA PHE A 331 9.82 -2.81 20.45
C PHE A 331 11.22 -3.26 20.02
N SER A 332 11.53 -3.12 18.73
CA SER A 332 12.86 -3.43 18.19
C SER A 332 13.93 -2.41 18.59
N LEU A 333 13.53 -1.17 18.91
CA LEU A 333 14.44 -0.05 19.11
C LEU A 333 14.63 0.35 20.58
N TYR A 334 13.58 0.26 21.40
CA TYR A 334 13.52 0.82 22.75
C TYR A 334 13.10 -0.23 23.79
N ASN A 335 13.43 0.02 25.06
CA ASN A 335 12.97 -0.82 26.18
C ASN A 335 11.76 -0.22 26.90
N GLU A 336 11.61 1.10 26.89
CA GLU A 336 10.47 1.79 27.48
C GLU A 336 9.61 2.44 26.40
N ILE A 337 8.37 1.97 26.27
CA ILE A 337 7.40 2.41 25.27
C ILE A 337 6.21 3.02 26.00
N MET A 338 6.08 4.32 25.87
CA MET A 338 4.96 5.08 26.43
C MET A 338 3.94 5.38 25.33
N LEU A 339 2.66 5.40 25.67
CA LEU A 339 1.58 5.67 24.72
C LEU A 339 0.72 6.83 25.18
N ALA A 340 0.34 7.72 24.26
CA ALA A 340 -0.63 8.79 24.48
C ALA A 340 -1.50 8.97 23.23
N GLY A 341 -2.76 9.40 23.41
CA GLY A 341 -3.67 9.64 22.29
C GLY A 341 -4.20 8.37 21.61
N PHE A 342 -4.19 7.22 22.29
CA PHE A 342 -4.78 5.96 21.82
C PHE A 342 -6.07 5.65 22.55
N ASP A 343 -7.07 6.52 22.42
CA ASP A 343 -8.27 6.53 23.26
C ASP A 343 -9.18 5.31 23.06
N GLY A 344 -9.07 4.65 21.90
CA GLY A 344 -9.97 3.58 21.48
C GLY A 344 -11.36 4.11 21.11
N ARG A 345 -12.37 3.26 21.24
CA ARG A 345 -13.79 3.64 21.10
C ARG A 345 -14.58 3.07 22.28
N LYS A 346 -15.66 3.74 22.65
CA LYS A 346 -16.65 3.20 23.57
C LYS A 346 -17.50 2.16 22.86
N LYS A 347 -17.92 1.08 23.53
CA LYS A 347 -18.73 0.01 22.92
C LYS A 347 -20.09 0.51 22.44
N GLU A 348 -20.57 1.62 22.98
CA GLU A 348 -21.84 2.25 22.60
C GLU A 348 -21.72 3.06 21.29
N GLU A 349 -20.49 3.34 20.82
CA GLU A 349 -20.19 4.13 19.61
C GLU A 349 -19.73 3.19 18.46
N ASN A 350 -20.69 2.53 17.79
CA ASN A 350 -20.43 1.45 16.81
C ASN A 350 -20.46 1.86 15.31
N SER A 351 -20.28 3.14 14.98
CA SER A 351 -20.44 3.63 13.61
C SER A 351 -19.14 3.84 12.81
N TYR A 352 -17.96 3.82 13.44
CA TYR A 352 -16.67 4.04 12.75
C TYR A 352 -15.48 3.43 13.50
N TYR A 353 -14.30 3.42 12.87
CA TYR A 353 -13.09 2.78 13.38
C TYR A 353 -12.60 3.33 14.73
N TRP A 354 -12.36 4.64 14.81
CA TRP A 354 -11.72 5.29 15.95
C TRP A 354 -12.23 6.72 16.12
N LYS A 355 -12.15 7.23 17.36
CA LYS A 355 -12.36 8.64 17.65
C LYS A 355 -11.07 9.42 17.34
N HIS A 356 -11.22 10.51 16.58
CA HIS A 356 -10.13 11.43 16.27
C HIS A 356 -10.41 12.81 16.88
N SER A 357 -9.35 13.55 17.17
CA SER A 357 -9.47 15.00 17.34
C SER A 357 -9.65 15.67 15.97
N ASN A 358 -10.51 16.70 15.91
CA ASN A 358 -10.73 17.52 14.70
C ASN A 358 -9.44 18.21 14.22
N LYS A 359 -8.46 18.43 15.12
CA LYS A 359 -7.14 18.99 14.75
C LYS A 359 -6.25 17.95 14.09
N ASN A 360 -6.51 16.66 14.31
CA ASN A 360 -5.67 15.55 13.88
C ASN A 360 -6.26 14.77 12.69
N GLN A 361 -7.40 15.16 12.13
CA GLN A 361 -8.03 14.49 10.99
C GLN A 361 -8.45 15.50 9.90
N TYR A 362 -8.41 15.09 8.64
CA TYR A 362 -8.86 15.92 7.51
C TYR A 362 -10.37 15.70 7.27
N ASP A 363 -11.19 16.12 8.23
CA ASP A 363 -12.63 15.80 8.24
C ASP A 363 -13.34 16.27 6.96
N ASP A 364 -12.99 17.47 6.47
CA ASP A 364 -13.56 18.05 5.25
C ASP A 364 -13.25 17.25 3.96
N LEU A 365 -12.23 16.38 4.00
CA LEU A 365 -11.78 15.58 2.85
C LEU A 365 -12.20 14.10 2.96
N LEU A 366 -12.92 13.70 4.03
CA LEU A 366 -13.33 12.30 4.21
C LEU A 366 -14.36 11.85 3.17
N GLU A 367 -15.26 12.74 2.76
CA GLU A 367 -16.26 12.43 1.74
C GLU A 367 -15.63 12.15 0.37
N GLU A 368 -14.48 12.76 0.08
CA GLU A 368 -13.73 12.51 -1.16
C GLU A 368 -13.22 11.06 -1.23
N ILE A 369 -12.67 10.55 -0.12
CA ILE A 369 -12.20 9.17 -0.05
C ILE A 369 -13.38 8.21 -0.12
N LYS A 370 -14.50 8.51 0.55
CA LYS A 370 -15.72 7.70 0.45
C LYS A 370 -16.27 7.64 -0.97
N PHE A 371 -16.16 8.75 -1.71
CA PHE A 371 -16.55 8.80 -3.11
C PHE A 371 -15.65 7.92 -4.00
N ILE A 372 -14.34 7.99 -3.81
CA ILE A 372 -13.36 7.24 -4.63
C ILE A 372 -13.35 5.75 -4.29
N HIS A 373 -13.47 5.40 -3.01
CA HIS A 373 -13.34 4.04 -2.50
C HIS A 373 -14.62 3.59 -1.80
N SER A 374 -15.80 3.81 -2.38
CA SER A 374 -17.07 3.52 -1.70
C SER A 374 -17.20 2.07 -1.27
N GLY A 375 -16.63 1.12 -2.03
CA GLY A 375 -16.61 -0.30 -1.67
C GLY A 375 -15.94 -0.54 -0.32
N TYR A 376 -14.86 0.18 -0.02
CA TYR A 376 -14.16 0.10 1.26
C TYR A 376 -15.04 0.44 2.46
N PHE A 377 -15.99 1.37 2.30
CA PHE A 377 -16.88 1.84 3.36
C PHE A 377 -18.18 1.04 3.48
N LYS A 378 -18.41 0.02 2.64
CA LYS A 378 -19.56 -0.90 2.74
C LYS A 378 -19.43 -1.92 3.89
N LYS A 379 -18.88 -1.50 5.02
CA LYS A 379 -18.67 -2.30 6.24
C LYS A 379 -19.83 -2.08 7.21
N ASN A 380 -20.26 -3.14 7.87
CA ASN A 380 -21.35 -3.09 8.85
C ASN A 380 -20.78 -2.99 10.29
N ASN A 381 -21.66 -2.72 11.26
CA ASN A 381 -21.26 -2.59 12.67
C ASN A 381 -20.55 -3.84 13.20
N PHE A 382 -20.99 -5.04 12.79
CA PHE A 382 -20.36 -6.30 13.15
C PHE A 382 -18.88 -6.36 12.72
N PHE A 383 -18.55 -5.86 11.53
CA PHE A 383 -17.17 -5.76 11.08
C PHE A 383 -16.33 -4.85 12.01
N TYR A 384 -16.88 -3.69 12.39
CA TYR A 384 -16.18 -2.76 13.30
C TYR A 384 -15.98 -3.35 14.70
N ASP A 385 -16.95 -4.13 15.19
CA ASP A 385 -16.85 -4.88 16.44
C ASP A 385 -15.74 -5.91 16.41
N GLN A 386 -15.73 -6.80 15.41
CA GLN A 386 -14.65 -7.76 15.23
C GLN A 386 -13.28 -7.11 15.05
N TYR A 387 -13.21 -6.01 14.28
CA TYR A 387 -11.98 -5.26 14.09
C TYR A 387 -11.43 -4.73 15.43
N TYR A 388 -12.30 -4.17 16.28
CA TYR A 388 -11.93 -3.65 17.58
C TYR A 388 -11.48 -4.77 18.56
N GLU A 389 -12.21 -5.88 18.59
CA GLU A 389 -11.85 -7.04 19.42
C GLU A 389 -10.50 -7.64 19.01
N ASN A 390 -10.28 -7.84 17.70
CA ASN A 390 -9.01 -8.29 17.15
C ASN A 390 -7.86 -7.31 17.49
N HIS A 391 -8.15 -6.01 17.53
CA HIS A 391 -7.18 -5.00 17.92
C HIS A 391 -6.80 -5.14 19.40
N ILE A 392 -7.77 -5.24 20.31
CA ILE A 392 -7.51 -5.44 21.74
C ILE A 392 -6.70 -6.72 21.98
N GLU A 393 -7.10 -7.83 21.34
CA GLU A 393 -6.36 -9.09 21.47
C GLU A 393 -4.91 -8.94 21.01
N THR A 394 -4.68 -8.17 19.93
CA THR A 394 -3.34 -7.90 19.42
C THR A 394 -2.53 -7.02 20.36
N VAL A 395 -3.13 -5.98 20.96
CA VAL A 395 -2.47 -5.13 21.95
C VAL A 395 -2.06 -5.94 23.18
N ASN A 396 -2.96 -6.79 23.70
CA ASN A 396 -2.67 -7.69 24.83
C ASN A 396 -1.49 -8.62 24.53
N LYS A 397 -1.41 -9.18 23.32
CA LYS A 397 -0.25 -9.99 22.89
C LYS A 397 1.06 -9.19 22.93
N TRP A 398 1.05 -7.91 22.54
CA TRP A 398 2.24 -7.06 22.65
C TRP A 398 2.63 -6.76 24.11
N ILE A 399 1.66 -6.58 25.00
CA ILE A 399 1.89 -6.42 26.44
C ILE A 399 2.52 -7.69 27.02
N ASP A 400 2.02 -8.87 26.65
CA ASP A 400 2.59 -10.14 27.13
C ASP A 400 4.00 -10.38 26.57
N LEU A 401 4.23 -10.06 25.30
CA LEU A 401 5.57 -10.09 24.72
C LEU A 401 6.52 -9.12 25.46
N SER A 402 6.04 -7.97 25.91
CA SER A 402 6.87 -7.02 26.66
C SER A 402 7.36 -7.62 27.97
N LYS A 403 6.50 -8.33 28.71
CA LYS A 403 6.87 -9.03 29.96
C LYS A 403 7.95 -10.09 29.71
N ILE A 404 7.81 -10.86 28.62
CA ILE A 404 8.77 -11.93 28.26
C ILE A 404 10.13 -11.38 27.84
N ASN A 405 10.17 -10.18 27.26
CA ASN A 405 11.39 -9.57 26.70
C ASN A 405 11.99 -8.47 27.62
N ASP A 406 11.56 -8.38 28.88
CA ASP A 406 11.98 -7.35 29.84
C ASP A 406 11.84 -5.91 29.28
N LYS A 407 10.70 -5.65 28.64
CA LYS A 407 10.32 -4.34 28.10
C LYS A 407 9.06 -3.81 28.78
N ARG A 408 8.98 -2.49 28.86
CA ARG A 408 7.85 -1.79 29.47
C ARG A 408 6.99 -1.11 28.42
N ILE A 409 5.70 -1.44 28.42
CA ILE A 409 4.66 -0.75 27.65
C ILE A 409 3.69 -0.12 28.65
N LYS A 410 3.41 1.19 28.52
CA LYS A 410 2.51 1.90 29.43
C LYS A 410 1.72 3.00 28.71
N SER A 411 0.41 3.04 28.92
CA SER A 411 -0.41 4.20 28.55
C SER A 411 -0.24 5.33 29.57
N LEU A 412 -0.01 6.54 29.07
CA LEU A 412 0.10 7.77 29.86
C LEU A 412 -1.20 8.59 29.84
N THR A 413 -2.12 8.29 28.92
CA THR A 413 -3.46 8.86 28.88
C THR A 413 -4.52 7.77 29.04
N PRO A 414 -5.75 8.12 29.47
CA PRO A 414 -6.86 7.18 29.50
C PRO A 414 -7.10 6.53 28.13
N SER A 415 -7.38 5.23 28.12
CA SER A 415 -7.54 4.44 26.91
C SER A 415 -8.53 3.31 27.13
N ASN A 416 -9.35 3.00 26.12
CA ASN A 416 -10.25 1.85 26.12
C ASN A 416 -9.61 0.57 25.53
N ILE A 417 -8.32 0.63 25.14
CA ILE A 417 -7.58 -0.50 24.54
C ILE A 417 -6.46 -1.05 25.44
N PHE A 418 -6.24 -0.46 26.62
CA PHE A 418 -5.18 -0.82 27.58
C PHE A 418 -5.73 -1.26 28.93
#